data_AF-A0A7T7XJP4-F1
#
_entry.id   AF-A0A7T7XJP4-F1
#
_cell.length_a   1.000
_cell.length_b   1.000
_cell.length_c   1.000
_cell.angle_alpha   90.00
_cell.angle_beta   90.00
_cell.angle_gamma   90.00
#
_symmetry.space_group_name_H-M   'P 1'
#
loop_
_entity.id
_entity.type
_entity.pdbx_description
1 polymer ?
#
loop_
_entity_poly.entity_id
_entity_poly.type
_entity_poly.pdbx_seq_one_letter_code
_entity_poly.pdbx_strand_id
1 'polypeptide(L)'
;MMEITLDNYQLEMFTDDLFDPKSADNVKNYDAVYYSENSDYISSKHALVIKKDDDVLKSAILLCSGGGTGVHDKSYRIADKTIYMCGGNSLFSLSLPELSLNWVKEVDWATAFRIFELSGDFLIHGELSISRITKKGEIIWQQSGSDIFVNLDGRDCCYIRKNIIYAESFDERKYKFDFDGNIL
;
A
#
# COMPACT_ATOMS: atom_id res chain seq x y z
N MET A 1 4.59 10.36 -9.09
CA MET A 1 3.40 10.06 -9.89
C MET A 1 3.68 8.79 -10.67
N MET A 2 2.70 7.90 -10.76
CA MET A 2 2.73 6.66 -11.52
C MET A 2 1.56 6.67 -12.50
N GLU A 3 1.78 6.14 -13.70
CA GLU A 3 0.77 6.04 -14.74
C GLU A 3 0.80 4.64 -15.33
N ILE A 4 -0.37 4.04 -15.52
CA ILE A 4 -0.52 2.65 -16.00
C ILE A 4 -1.65 2.60 -17.00
N THR A 5 -1.42 1.97 -18.14
CA THR A 5 -2.49 1.65 -19.09
C THR A 5 -3.09 0.28 -18.74
N LEU A 6 -4.41 0.25 -18.57
CA LEU A 6 -5.20 -0.93 -18.22
C LEU A 6 -6.32 -1.08 -19.23
N ASP A 7 -6.24 -2.09 -20.09
CA ASP A 7 -7.17 -2.31 -21.20
C ASP A 7 -7.42 -1.03 -22.03
N ASN A 8 -8.54 -0.35 -21.77
CA ASN A 8 -9.01 0.86 -22.45
C ASN A 8 -9.06 2.11 -21.55
N TYR A 9 -8.45 2.08 -20.37
CA TYR A 9 -8.33 3.23 -19.47
C TYR A 9 -6.88 3.42 -18.99
N GLN A 10 -6.58 4.63 -18.54
CA GLN A 10 -5.34 4.98 -17.87
C GLN A 10 -5.63 5.18 -16.38
N LEU A 11 -4.80 4.60 -15.53
CA LEU A 11 -4.79 4.85 -14.10
C LEU A 11 -3.57 5.73 -13.76
N GLU A 12 -3.84 6.91 -13.21
CA GLU A 12 -2.84 7.80 -12.64
C GLU A 12 -2.89 7.70 -11.12
N MET A 13 -1.72 7.67 -10.48
CA MET A 13 -1.59 7.67 -9.02
C MET A 13 -0.53 8.66 -8.59
N PHE A 14 -0.84 9.51 -7.62
CA PHE A 14 0.08 10.54 -7.13
C PHE A 14 -0.25 10.97 -5.71
N THR A 15 0.72 11.60 -5.05
CA THR A 15 0.50 12.22 -3.75
C THR A 15 -0.06 13.62 -3.95
N ASP A 16 -1.14 13.96 -3.23
CA ASP A 16 -1.79 15.27 -3.24
C ASP A 16 -1.77 15.91 -1.85
N ASP A 17 -0.62 16.45 -1.47
CA ASP A 17 -0.40 17.01 -0.13
C ASP A 17 -1.31 18.22 0.17
N LEU A 18 -1.78 18.90 -0.87
CA LEU A 18 -2.59 20.12 -0.77
C LEU A 18 -4.08 19.85 -0.56
N PHE A 19 -4.57 18.65 -0.86
CA PHE A 19 -5.97 18.30 -0.62
C PHE A 19 -6.30 18.34 0.87
N ASP A 20 -7.35 19.03 1.27
CA ASP A 20 -7.88 19.03 2.63
C ASP A 20 -9.35 18.60 2.61
N PRO A 21 -9.72 17.46 3.21
CA PRO A 21 -11.12 17.00 3.23
C PRO A 21 -12.08 17.96 3.93
N LYS A 22 -11.57 18.93 4.70
CA LYS A 22 -12.37 19.96 5.40
C LYS A 22 -12.43 21.29 4.65
N SER A 23 -11.70 21.43 3.54
CA SER A 23 -11.65 22.64 2.74
C SER A 23 -12.67 22.59 1.60
N ALA A 24 -13.47 23.66 1.47
CA ALA A 24 -14.30 23.87 0.27
C ALA A 24 -13.48 24.42 -0.91
N ASP A 25 -12.27 24.92 -0.66
CA ASP A 25 -11.41 25.60 -1.62
C ASP A 25 -10.36 24.67 -2.24
N ASN A 26 -10.57 23.34 -2.19
CA ASN A 26 -9.67 22.38 -2.82
C ASN A 26 -9.56 22.65 -4.32
N VAL A 27 -8.33 22.69 -4.83
CA VAL A 27 -8.05 22.83 -6.27
C VAL A 27 -8.61 21.64 -7.05
N LYS A 28 -8.54 20.44 -6.47
CA LYS A 28 -9.05 19.19 -7.03
C LYS A 28 -10.14 18.63 -6.12
N ASN A 29 -11.22 18.15 -6.74
CA ASN A 29 -12.25 17.37 -6.07
C ASN A 29 -12.17 15.92 -6.55
N TYR A 30 -12.43 14.99 -5.63
CA TYR A 30 -12.41 13.57 -5.88
C TYR A 30 -13.82 13.00 -5.74
N ASP A 31 -14.20 12.02 -6.57
CA ASP A 31 -15.54 11.40 -6.49
C ASP A 31 -15.72 10.62 -5.19
N ALA A 32 -14.62 10.11 -4.64
CA ALA A 32 -14.60 9.38 -3.38
C ALA A 32 -13.40 9.78 -2.51
N VAL A 33 -13.62 9.78 -1.19
CA VAL A 33 -12.59 10.02 -0.18
C VAL A 33 -12.62 8.82 0.77
N TYR A 34 -11.50 8.11 0.88
CA TYR A 34 -11.38 6.93 1.73
C TYR A 34 -10.32 7.16 2.80
N TYR A 35 -10.61 6.71 4.02
CA TYR A 35 -9.72 6.84 5.17
C TYR A 35 -9.12 5.49 5.54
N SER A 36 -7.92 5.49 6.13
CA SER A 36 -7.42 4.36 6.91
C SER A 36 -8.35 4.03 8.08
N GLU A 37 -8.24 2.81 8.64
CA GLU A 37 -9.11 2.36 9.73
C GLU A 37 -9.03 3.26 10.97
N ASN A 38 -7.82 3.71 11.32
CA ASN A 38 -7.60 4.84 12.21
C ASN A 38 -7.34 6.08 11.33
N SER A 39 -8.04 7.18 11.60
CA SER A 39 -7.96 8.41 10.81
C SER A 39 -7.79 9.66 11.68
N ASP A 40 -7.31 9.51 12.91
CA ASP A 40 -7.12 10.64 13.86
C ASP A 40 -6.10 11.66 13.34
N TYR A 41 -5.14 11.20 12.54
CA TYR A 41 -4.11 12.02 11.92
C TYR A 41 -3.81 11.50 10.51
N ILE A 42 -3.73 12.39 9.52
CA ILE A 42 -3.41 12.04 8.12
C ILE A 42 -1.97 12.43 7.80
N SER A 43 -1.12 11.45 7.52
CA SER A 43 0.29 11.61 7.18
C SER A 43 0.54 11.67 5.67
N SER A 44 -0.35 11.09 4.86
CA SER A 44 -0.19 11.00 3.41
C SER A 44 -1.55 10.98 2.73
N LYS A 45 -1.59 11.51 1.50
CA LYS A 45 -2.81 11.64 0.72
C LYS A 45 -2.53 11.17 -0.70
N HIS A 46 -3.05 10.01 -1.07
CA HIS A 46 -2.75 9.38 -2.36
C HIS A 46 -3.99 9.39 -3.26
N ALA A 47 -3.91 10.14 -4.35
CA ALA A 47 -4.95 10.22 -5.36
C ALA A 47 -4.82 9.09 -6.37
N LEU A 48 -5.97 8.59 -6.83
CA LEU A 48 -6.13 7.67 -7.95
C LEU A 48 -7.10 8.30 -8.94
N VAL A 49 -6.73 8.35 -10.21
CA VAL A 49 -7.55 8.93 -11.28
C VAL A 49 -7.61 7.95 -12.44
N ILE A 50 -8.82 7.54 -12.82
CA ILE A 50 -9.09 6.75 -14.01
C ILE A 50 -9.48 7.70 -15.14
N LYS A 51 -8.77 7.62 -16.26
CA LYS A 51 -9.06 8.35 -17.48
C LYS A 51 -9.42 7.40 -18.62
N LYS A 52 -10.31 7.85 -19.50
CA LYS A 52 -10.60 7.19 -20.77
C LYS A 52 -10.72 8.27 -21.84
N ASP A 53 -9.96 8.12 -22.93
CA ASP A 53 -9.94 9.10 -24.03
C ASP A 53 -9.66 10.53 -23.51
N ASP A 54 -8.70 10.67 -22.59
CA ASP A 54 -8.30 11.90 -21.86
C ASP A 54 -9.32 12.48 -20.87
N ASP A 55 -10.56 11.99 -20.86
CA ASP A 55 -11.57 12.39 -19.89
C ASP A 55 -11.41 11.64 -18.56
N VAL A 56 -11.51 12.36 -17.44
CA VAL A 56 -11.55 11.74 -16.10
C VAL A 56 -12.89 11.01 -15.94
N LEU A 57 -12.82 9.68 -15.87
CA LEU A 57 -13.97 8.80 -15.66
C LEU A 57 -14.28 8.65 -14.18
N LYS A 58 -13.24 8.50 -13.36
CA LYS A 58 -13.38 8.29 -11.92
C LYS A 58 -12.17 8.80 -11.17
N SER A 59 -12.37 9.33 -9.97
CA SER A 59 -11.28 9.72 -9.10
C SER A 59 -11.56 9.40 -7.64
N ALA A 60 -10.53 9.02 -6.90
CA ALA A 60 -10.59 8.78 -5.47
C ALA A 60 -9.32 9.29 -4.80
N ILE A 61 -9.41 9.63 -3.51
CA ILE A 61 -8.24 9.94 -2.70
C ILE A 61 -8.24 9.11 -1.42
N LEU A 62 -7.08 8.52 -1.13
CA LEU A 62 -6.79 7.77 0.08
C LEU A 62 -6.15 8.70 1.09
N LEU A 63 -6.77 8.85 2.26
CA LEU A 63 -6.26 9.62 3.39
C LEU A 63 -5.67 8.63 4.39
N CYS A 64 -4.35 8.62 4.47
CA CYS A 64 -3.60 7.58 5.15
C CYS A 64 -3.04 8.09 6.47
N SER A 65 -3.17 7.28 7.52
CA SER A 65 -2.54 7.45 8.83
C SER A 65 -1.29 6.57 8.98
N GLY A 66 -0.47 6.86 9.99
CA GLY A 66 0.82 6.20 10.20
C GLY A 66 2.00 7.07 9.75
N GLY A 67 3.06 6.46 9.26
CA GLY A 67 4.22 7.16 8.68
C GLY A 67 3.91 7.82 7.34
N GLY A 68 4.80 8.72 6.91
CA GLY A 68 4.72 9.36 5.61
C GLY A 68 5.11 8.40 4.49
N THR A 69 4.30 8.31 3.43
CA THR A 69 4.52 7.42 2.28
C THR A 69 4.36 8.17 0.97
N GLY A 70 4.91 7.62 -0.10
CA GLY A 70 4.74 8.12 -1.47
C GLY A 70 4.23 7.04 -2.40
N VAL A 71 3.82 7.44 -3.61
CA VAL A 71 3.36 6.51 -4.65
C VAL A 71 4.53 6.07 -5.54
N HIS A 72 4.78 4.76 -5.62
CA HIS A 72 5.83 4.17 -6.48
C HIS A 72 5.48 2.74 -6.92
N ASP A 73 6.26 2.15 -7.82
CA ASP A 73 6.04 0.82 -8.43
C ASP A 73 5.94 -0.36 -7.43
N LYS A 74 6.51 -0.23 -6.24
CA LYS A 74 6.46 -1.21 -5.16
C LYS A 74 5.27 -1.00 -4.20
N SER A 75 4.63 0.17 -4.20
CA SER A 75 3.58 0.54 -3.25
C SER A 75 2.18 0.06 -3.63
N TYR A 76 1.99 -0.54 -4.81
CA TYR A 76 0.70 -1.04 -5.26
C TYR A 76 0.82 -2.35 -6.06
N ARG A 77 -0.28 -3.10 -6.17
CA ARG A 77 -0.45 -4.23 -7.09
C ARG A 77 -1.82 -4.17 -7.73
N ILE A 78 -1.94 -4.68 -8.95
CA ILE A 78 -3.22 -4.82 -9.63
C ILE A 78 -3.43 -6.30 -9.93
N ALA A 79 -4.54 -6.85 -9.44
CA ALA A 79 -4.94 -8.22 -9.71
C ALA A 79 -6.46 -8.29 -9.78
N ASP A 80 -7.00 -9.08 -10.71
CA ASP A 80 -8.43 -9.36 -10.80
C ASP A 80 -9.32 -8.10 -10.82
N LYS A 81 -8.94 -7.09 -11.62
CA LYS A 81 -9.59 -5.75 -11.69
C LYS A 81 -9.69 -5.05 -10.33
N THR A 82 -8.75 -5.31 -9.43
CA THR A 82 -8.64 -4.66 -8.14
C THR A 82 -7.25 -4.06 -8.02
N ILE A 83 -7.18 -2.84 -7.51
CA ILE A 83 -5.91 -2.26 -7.07
C ILE A 83 -5.77 -2.43 -5.56
N TYR A 84 -4.61 -2.91 -5.16
CA TYR A 84 -4.14 -2.97 -3.78
C TYR A 84 -3.06 -1.93 -3.61
N MET A 85 -3.19 -1.01 -2.66
CA MET A 85 -2.26 0.11 -2.51
C MET A 85 -1.90 0.35 -1.06
N CYS A 86 -0.61 0.35 -0.76
CA CYS A 86 -0.07 0.80 0.52
C CYS A 86 -0.20 2.31 0.65
N GLY A 87 -0.56 2.77 1.84
CA GLY A 87 -0.58 4.19 2.19
C GLY A 87 -0.53 4.33 3.70
N GLY A 88 0.45 5.09 4.19
CA GLY A 88 0.74 5.16 5.61
C GLY A 88 1.01 3.77 6.18
N ASN A 89 0.30 3.36 7.22
CA ASN A 89 0.39 2.04 7.84
C ASN A 89 -0.60 0.99 7.28
N SER A 90 -1.37 1.37 6.25
CA SER A 90 -2.53 0.62 5.77
C SER A 90 -2.36 0.08 4.35
N LEU A 91 -3.11 -0.98 4.04
CA LEU A 91 -3.34 -1.49 2.69
C LEU A 91 -4.80 -1.28 2.30
N PHE A 92 -5.01 -0.60 1.19
CA PHE A 92 -6.33 -0.35 0.61
C PHE A 92 -6.58 -1.32 -0.54
N SER A 93 -7.83 -1.77 -0.69
CA SER A 93 -8.30 -2.57 -1.83
C SER A 93 -9.47 -1.84 -2.50
N LEU A 94 -9.33 -1.51 -3.78
CA LEU A 94 -10.35 -0.81 -4.56
C LEU A 94 -10.62 -1.52 -5.89
N SER A 95 -11.90 -1.63 -6.26
CA SER A 95 -12.31 -2.18 -7.55
C SER A 95 -12.03 -1.19 -8.69
N LEU A 96 -11.57 -1.70 -9.83
CA LEU A 96 -11.34 -0.94 -11.07
C LEU A 96 -12.42 -1.27 -12.11
N PRO A 97 -12.88 -0.29 -12.91
CA PRO A 97 -12.46 1.12 -12.92
C PRO A 97 -13.19 2.03 -11.91
N GLU A 98 -14.15 1.54 -11.13
CA GLU A 98 -15.06 2.38 -10.34
C GLU A 98 -14.40 3.02 -9.10
N LEU A 99 -13.16 2.63 -8.78
CA LEU A 99 -12.44 3.01 -7.57
C LEU A 99 -13.29 2.82 -6.30
N SER A 100 -14.14 1.79 -6.28
CA SER A 100 -14.98 1.50 -5.11
C SER A 100 -14.18 0.75 -4.06
N LEU A 101 -14.12 1.28 -2.83
CA LEU A 101 -13.43 0.64 -1.72
C LEU A 101 -14.06 -0.72 -1.40
N ASN A 102 -13.24 -1.77 -1.46
CA ASN A 102 -13.61 -3.12 -1.03
C ASN A 102 -13.34 -3.29 0.46
N TRP A 103 -12.14 -2.91 0.90
CA TRP A 103 -11.70 -2.95 2.29
C TRP A 103 -10.43 -2.11 2.47
N VAL A 104 -10.15 -1.76 3.72
CA VAL A 104 -8.88 -1.18 4.18
C VAL A 104 -8.43 -1.94 5.42
N LYS A 105 -7.13 -2.17 5.57
CA LYS A 105 -6.54 -2.84 6.73
C LYS A 105 -5.25 -2.19 7.18
N GLU A 106 -5.11 -1.96 8.48
CA GLU A 106 -3.80 -1.72 9.09
C GLU A 106 -2.96 -2.99 8.97
N VAL A 107 -1.80 -2.91 8.29
CA VAL A 107 -0.93 -4.05 7.97
C VAL A 107 0.47 -3.92 8.58
N ASP A 108 0.77 -2.75 9.14
CA ASP A 108 1.92 -2.46 9.97
C ASP A 108 1.48 -1.42 11.00
N TRP A 109 2.14 -1.33 12.16
CA TRP A 109 1.78 -0.31 13.14
C TRP A 109 2.28 1.09 12.75
N ALA A 110 3.42 1.17 12.06
CA ALA A 110 4.05 2.42 11.65
C ALA A 110 3.84 2.74 10.18
N THR A 111 4.35 1.93 9.25
CA THR A 111 4.32 2.22 7.82
C THR A 111 4.31 0.94 6.98
N ALA A 112 3.56 0.92 5.89
CA ALA A 112 3.52 -0.15 4.88
C ALA A 112 4.24 0.33 3.61
N PHE A 113 5.33 -0.35 3.23
CA PHE A 113 6.20 0.12 2.15
C PHE A 113 5.98 -0.60 0.82
N ARG A 114 5.78 -1.92 0.87
CA ARG A 114 5.84 -2.75 -0.34
C ARG A 114 4.92 -3.95 -0.27
N ILE A 115 4.35 -4.27 -1.43
CA ILE A 115 3.54 -5.46 -1.65
C ILE A 115 4.35 -6.48 -2.47
N PHE A 116 4.47 -7.71 -1.99
CA PHE A 116 4.92 -8.85 -2.78
C PHE A 116 3.73 -9.75 -3.10
N GLU A 117 3.68 -10.27 -4.32
CA GLU A 117 2.72 -11.30 -4.69
C GLU A 117 3.19 -12.65 -4.18
N LEU A 118 2.30 -13.35 -3.48
CA LEU A 118 2.41 -14.75 -3.15
C LEU A 118 1.36 -15.53 -3.96
N SER A 119 1.45 -16.86 -3.94
CA SER A 119 0.44 -17.72 -4.58
C SER A 119 -0.93 -17.59 -3.88
N GLY A 120 -1.74 -16.63 -4.31
CA GLY A 120 -3.11 -16.38 -3.83
C GLY A 120 -3.27 -15.22 -2.84
N ASP A 121 -2.16 -14.76 -2.25
CA ASP A 121 -2.11 -13.77 -1.17
C ASP A 121 -1.09 -12.67 -1.47
N PHE A 122 -0.96 -11.73 -0.53
CA PHE A 122 0.13 -10.76 -0.51
C PHE A 122 1.00 -10.92 0.72
N LEU A 123 2.28 -10.60 0.56
CA LEU A 123 3.16 -10.28 1.66
C LEU A 123 3.38 -8.77 1.66
N ILE A 124 3.18 -8.13 2.80
CA ILE A 124 3.41 -6.71 3.00
C ILE A 124 4.69 -6.56 3.81
N HIS A 125 5.63 -5.81 3.26
CA HIS A 125 6.78 -5.31 3.99
C HIS A 125 6.42 -3.97 4.59
N GLY A 126 6.24 -3.94 5.91
CA GLY A 126 6.10 -2.75 6.71
C GLY A 126 7.37 -2.38 7.47
N GLU A 127 7.30 -1.27 8.19
CA GLU A 127 8.41 -0.73 8.95
C GLU A 127 8.73 -1.56 10.18
N LEU A 128 7.72 -1.99 10.93
CA LEU A 128 7.92 -2.77 12.16
C LEU A 128 7.65 -4.26 11.98
N SER A 129 7.00 -4.62 10.87
CA SER A 129 6.50 -5.97 10.66
C SER A 129 6.45 -6.37 9.19
N ILE A 130 6.46 -7.68 8.98
CA ILE A 130 6.09 -8.31 7.73
C ILE A 130 4.77 -9.03 7.96
N SER A 131 3.80 -8.78 7.09
CA SER A 131 2.43 -9.30 7.24
C SER A 131 2.03 -10.09 6.00
N ARG A 132 1.47 -11.29 6.18
CA ARG A 132 0.80 -12.02 5.09
C ARG A 132 -0.69 -11.75 5.17
N ILE A 133 -1.30 -11.33 4.06
CA ILE A 133 -2.71 -10.95 3.98
C ILE A 133 -3.37 -11.55 2.74
N THR A 134 -4.59 -12.04 2.88
CA THR A 134 -5.38 -12.54 1.75
C THR A 134 -5.83 -11.39 0.84
N LYS A 135 -6.16 -11.70 -0.41
CA LYS A 135 -6.83 -10.73 -1.32
C LYS A 135 -8.17 -10.18 -0.80
N LYS A 136 -8.75 -10.82 0.24
CA LYS A 136 -9.99 -10.41 0.91
C LYS A 136 -9.75 -9.52 2.15
N GLY A 137 -8.51 -9.24 2.49
CA GLY A 137 -8.17 -8.36 3.61
C GLY A 137 -8.07 -9.08 4.96
N GLU A 138 -7.89 -10.40 4.98
CA GLU A 138 -7.68 -11.17 6.20
C GLU A 138 -6.18 -11.33 6.45
N ILE A 139 -5.69 -10.82 7.58
CA ILE A 139 -4.29 -11.02 8.00
C ILE A 139 -4.13 -12.47 8.45
N ILE A 140 -3.26 -13.21 7.79
CA ILE A 140 -2.94 -14.61 8.10
C ILE A 140 -1.96 -14.66 9.26
N TRP A 141 -0.87 -13.89 9.16
CA TRP A 141 0.14 -13.75 10.21
C TRP A 141 0.89 -12.43 10.05
N GLN A 142 1.54 -12.01 11.14
CA GLN A 142 2.39 -10.84 11.20
C GLN A 142 3.62 -11.15 12.07
N GLN A 143 4.80 -10.79 11.59
CA GLN A 143 6.07 -11.00 12.29
C GLN A 143 6.87 -9.71 12.39
N SER A 144 7.35 -9.40 13.58
CA SER A 144 8.20 -8.23 13.83
C SER A 144 9.67 -8.62 13.96
N GLY A 145 10.53 -7.63 13.73
CA GLY A 145 11.97 -7.73 13.97
C GLY A 145 12.36 -7.30 15.38
N SER A 146 13.67 -7.30 15.64
CA SER A 146 14.27 -6.66 16.82
C SER A 146 14.26 -5.14 16.73
N ASP A 147 14.15 -4.62 15.52
CA ASP A 147 14.09 -3.21 15.16
C ASP A 147 13.34 -3.08 13.81
N ILE A 148 13.26 -1.87 13.26
CA ILE A 148 12.56 -1.59 12.00
C ILE A 148 13.20 -2.29 10.78
N PHE A 149 12.41 -2.71 9.81
CA PHE A 149 12.85 -3.27 8.53
C PHE A 149 13.13 -2.16 7.51
N VAL A 150 14.13 -1.33 7.79
CA VAL A 150 14.58 -0.23 6.91
C VAL A 150 16.12 -0.20 6.86
N ASN A 151 16.69 0.13 5.70
CA ASN A 151 18.12 0.34 5.52
C ASN A 151 18.40 1.77 5.03
N LEU A 152 19.36 2.47 5.64
CA LEU A 152 19.74 3.84 5.25
C LEU A 152 20.48 3.91 3.90
N ASP A 153 21.14 2.83 3.51
CA ASP A 153 21.93 2.75 2.27
C ASP A 153 21.11 2.34 1.04
N GLY A 154 19.78 2.21 1.20
CA GLY A 154 18.86 1.87 0.11
C GLY A 154 18.90 0.40 -0.32
N ARG A 155 19.63 -0.48 0.36
CA ARG A 155 19.56 -1.93 0.10
C ARG A 155 18.19 -2.48 0.47
N ASP A 156 17.62 -3.33 -0.39
CA ASP A 156 16.39 -4.06 -0.09
C ASP A 156 16.61 -4.92 1.17
N CYS A 157 16.00 -4.52 2.30
CA CYS A 157 16.01 -5.24 3.57
C CYS A 157 15.04 -6.42 3.58
N CYS A 158 14.04 -6.43 2.69
CA CYS A 158 13.04 -7.49 2.59
C CYS A 158 12.94 -7.99 1.14
N TYR A 159 13.06 -9.30 0.94
CA TYR A 159 12.96 -9.93 -0.37
C TYR A 159 12.60 -11.41 -0.27
N ILE A 160 12.09 -11.97 -1.38
CA ILE A 160 11.69 -13.37 -1.47
C ILE A 160 12.63 -14.10 -2.44
N ARG A 161 13.16 -15.26 -2.01
CA ARG A 161 13.98 -16.12 -2.87
C ARG A 161 13.75 -17.59 -2.53
N LYS A 162 13.49 -18.42 -3.53
CA LYS A 162 13.28 -19.87 -3.38
C LYS A 162 12.26 -20.22 -2.27
N ASN A 163 11.12 -19.53 -2.26
CA ASN A 163 10.03 -19.69 -1.27
C ASN A 163 10.42 -19.39 0.19
N ILE A 164 11.48 -18.59 0.39
CA ILE A 164 11.88 -18.08 1.70
C ILE A 164 11.78 -16.56 1.66
N ILE A 165 11.21 -16.00 2.71
CA ILE A 165 11.16 -14.56 2.97
C ILE A 165 12.41 -14.21 3.77
N TYR A 166 13.20 -13.27 3.28
CA TYR A 166 14.37 -12.74 3.94
C TYR A 166 14.06 -11.34 4.42
N ALA A 167 14.41 -11.04 5.67
CA ALA A 167 14.31 -9.71 6.24
C ALA A 167 15.59 -9.34 6.99
N GLU A 168 15.93 -8.06 7.03
CA GLU A 168 17.03 -7.50 7.82
C GLU A 168 16.50 -6.28 8.58
N SER A 169 16.61 -6.31 9.90
CA SER A 169 16.27 -5.17 10.74
C SER A 169 17.42 -4.15 10.77
N PHE A 170 17.10 -2.94 11.22
CA PHE A 170 18.03 -1.81 11.29
C PHE A 170 19.25 -2.10 12.19
N ASP A 171 19.08 -2.92 13.23
CA ASP A 171 20.17 -3.42 14.09
C ASP A 171 20.94 -4.61 13.47
N GLU A 172 20.87 -4.77 12.15
CA GLU A 172 21.59 -5.75 11.33
C GLU A 172 21.23 -7.22 11.59
N ARG A 173 20.16 -7.51 12.35
CA ARG A 173 19.69 -8.89 12.52
C ARG A 173 18.97 -9.38 11.28
N LYS A 174 19.27 -10.61 10.90
CA LYS A 174 18.75 -11.25 9.68
C LYS A 174 17.76 -12.34 10.03
N TYR A 175 16.65 -12.32 9.33
CA TYR A 175 15.54 -13.23 9.50
C TYR A 175 15.32 -14.03 8.24
N LYS A 176 14.84 -15.26 8.44
CA LYS A 176 14.28 -16.10 7.40
C LYS A 176 12.95 -16.59 7.89
N PHE A 177 11.92 -16.42 7.06
CA PHE A 177 10.61 -16.96 7.31
C PHE A 177 10.21 -17.89 6.16
N ASP A 178 9.52 -18.98 6.49
CA ASP A 178 8.70 -19.65 5.50
C ASP A 178 7.44 -18.81 5.19
N PHE A 179 6.63 -19.26 4.23
CA PHE A 179 5.41 -18.54 3.87
C PHE A 179 4.30 -18.64 4.93
N ASP A 180 4.43 -19.53 5.90
CA ASP A 180 3.50 -19.66 7.03
C ASP A 180 3.91 -18.78 8.22
N GLY A 181 5.01 -18.01 8.06
CA GLY A 181 5.48 -17.04 9.04
C GLY A 181 6.37 -17.66 10.12
N ASN A 182 6.79 -18.91 9.98
CA ASN A 182 7.69 -19.55 10.93
C ASN A 182 9.14 -19.14 10.65
N ILE A 183 9.89 -18.89 11.72
CA ILE A 183 11.33 -18.59 11.64
C ILE A 183 12.11 -19.87 11.27
N LEU A 184 13.07 -19.74 10.35
CA LEU A 184 13.94 -20.82 9.85
C LEU A 184 15.39 -20.72 10.34
#